data_AF-A0A397U834-F1
#
_entry.id   AF-A0A397U834-F1
#
_cell.length_a   1.000
_cell.length_b   1.000
_cell.length_c   1.000
_cell.angle_alpha   90.00
_cell.angle_beta   90.00
_cell.angle_gamma   90.00
#
_symmetry.space_group_name_H-M   'P 1'
#
loop_
_entity.id
_entity.type
_entity.pdbx_description
1 polymer ?
#
loop_
_entity_poly.entity_id
_entity_poly.type
_entity_poly.pdbx_seq_one_letter_code
_entity_poly.pdbx_strand_id
1 'polypeptide(L)'
;MYSLIKSKTAYEIMSTLEFLEEPSIIDWVQNKKHLWVLAGLSPAFTKIKQKIWTSTPFTTNTGESAHVNINSNGRNLFLLAAIAKAKEFDDLQ
;
A
#
# COMPACT_ATOMS: atom_id res chain seq x y z
N MET A 1 -5.28 -15.96 22.86
CA MET A 1 -5.61 -14.52 23.06
C MET A 1 -5.59 -13.84 21.67
N TYR A 2 -6.64 -13.99 20.85
CA TYR A 2 -6.67 -13.56 19.44
C TYR A 2 -7.96 -12.77 19.10
N SER A 3 -8.45 -11.95 20.03
CA SER A 3 -9.75 -11.27 19.89
C SER A 3 -9.68 -9.80 19.41
N LEU A 4 -8.48 -9.22 19.32
CA LEU A 4 -8.31 -7.78 19.03
C LEU A 4 -8.49 -7.36 17.56
N ILE A 5 -8.58 -8.30 16.60
CA ILE A 5 -8.48 -7.99 15.16
C ILE A 5 -9.81 -8.21 14.42
N LYS A 6 -10.96 -8.07 15.11
CA LYS A 6 -12.26 -8.27 14.45
C LYS A 6 -12.81 -7.05 13.71
N SER A 7 -12.26 -5.85 13.90
CA SER A 7 -12.69 -4.65 13.16
C SER A 7 -11.80 -3.45 13.53
N LYS A 8 -10.53 -3.47 13.12
CA LYS A 8 -9.75 -2.23 13.05
C LYS A 8 -9.25 -2.03 11.64
N THR A 9 -9.51 -0.86 11.09
CA THR A 9 -8.94 -0.42 9.81
C THR A 9 -7.41 -0.32 9.94
N ALA A 10 -6.70 -0.42 8.81
CA ALA A 10 -5.25 -0.26 8.79
C ALA A 10 -4.80 1.06 9.46
N TYR A 11 -5.62 2.12 9.34
CA TYR A 11 -5.37 3.41 9.96
C TYR A 11 -5.44 3.36 11.49
N GLU A 12 -6.47 2.72 12.06
CA GLU A 12 -6.61 2.58 13.51
C GLU A 12 -5.49 1.72 14.13
N ILE A 13 -5.00 0.73 13.39
CA ILE A 13 -3.82 -0.06 13.81
C ILE A 13 -2.59 0.84 13.84
N MET A 14 -2.34 1.64 12.80
CA MET A 14 -1.20 2.57 12.76
C MET A 14 -1.27 3.61 13.88
N SER A 15 -2.44 4.20 14.13
CA SER A 15 -2.63 5.13 15.26
C SER A 15 -2.41 4.46 16.62
N THR A 16 -2.79 3.19 16.77
CA THR A 16 -2.51 2.42 18.00
C THR A 16 -1.00 2.20 18.17
N LEU A 17 -0.27 1.93 17.07
CA LEU A 17 1.18 1.70 17.09
C LEU A 17 1.96 2.98 17.42
N GLU A 18 1.53 4.15 16.94
CA GLU A 18 2.16 5.43 17.30
C GLU A 18 2.09 5.73 18.80
N PHE A 19 1.04 5.26 19.47
CA PHE A 19 0.85 5.45 20.91
C PHE A 19 1.85 4.64 21.76
N LEU A 20 2.58 3.68 21.17
CA LEU A 20 3.56 2.89 21.89
C LEU A 20 4.86 3.66 22.19
N GLU A 21 5.03 4.87 21.63
CA GLU A 21 6.18 5.78 21.84
C GLU A 21 7.57 5.17 21.57
N GLU A 22 7.63 3.98 20.97
CA GLU A 22 8.87 3.32 20.56
C GLU A 22 9.40 3.95 19.26
N PRO A 23 10.64 4.48 19.23
CA PRO A 23 11.17 5.22 18.08
C PRO A 23 11.16 4.43 16.77
N SER A 24 11.48 3.13 16.83
CA SER A 24 11.48 2.25 15.67
C SER A 24 10.07 1.98 15.13
N ILE A 25 9.07 1.93 16.01
CA ILE A 25 7.67 1.76 15.64
C ILE A 25 7.14 3.05 15.01
N ILE A 26 7.47 4.20 15.60
CA ILE A 26 7.09 5.50 15.05
C ILE A 26 7.65 5.68 13.64
N ASP A 27 8.95 5.42 13.44
CA ASP A 27 9.59 5.52 12.12
C ASP A 27 8.92 4.59 11.10
N TRP A 28 8.66 3.33 11.49
CA TRP A 28 7.93 2.39 10.66
C TRP A 28 6.53 2.88 10.30
N VAL A 29 5.77 3.43 11.26
CA VAL A 29 4.41 3.94 11.00
C VAL A 29 4.46 5.16 10.08
N GLN A 30 5.39 6.09 10.28
CA GLN A 30 5.55 7.23 9.40
C GLN A 30 5.86 6.80 7.96
N ASN A 31 6.75 5.82 7.80
CA ASN A 31 7.06 5.24 6.49
C ASN A 31 5.85 4.57 5.82
N LYS A 32 4.93 3.99 6.61
CA LYS A 32 3.77 3.24 6.09
C LYS A 32 2.48 4.06 5.99
N LYS A 33 2.44 5.25 6.59
CA LYS A 33 1.28 6.17 6.54
C LYS A 33 1.09 6.89 5.21
N HIS A 34 1.98 6.69 4.23
CA HIS A 34 1.77 7.23 2.89
C HIS A 34 0.50 6.65 2.25
N LEU A 35 -0.31 7.50 1.61
CA LEU A 35 -1.60 7.11 1.01
C LEU A 35 -1.45 5.93 0.03
N TRP A 36 -0.39 5.87 -0.75
CA TRP A 36 -0.15 4.78 -1.70
C TRP A 36 0.17 3.43 -1.01
N VAL A 37 0.78 3.46 0.19
CA VAL A 37 1.02 2.28 1.03
C VAL A 37 -0.27 1.84 1.72
N LEU A 38 -1.03 2.77 2.30
CA LEU A 38 -2.33 2.49 2.90
C LEU A 38 -3.31 1.89 1.89
N ALA A 39 -3.25 2.39 0.65
CA ALA A 39 -3.98 1.86 -0.49
C ALA A 39 -3.50 0.45 -0.93
N GLY A 40 -2.35 -0.02 -0.43
CA GLY A 40 -1.83 -1.39 -0.49
C GLY A 40 -2.37 -2.30 0.63
N LEU A 41 -2.72 -1.73 1.78
CA LEU A 41 -3.09 -2.45 3.01
C LEU A 41 -4.60 -2.53 3.25
N SER A 42 -5.38 -1.61 2.67
CA SER A 42 -6.81 -1.52 2.92
C SER A 42 -7.60 -1.10 1.68
N PRO A 43 -8.72 -1.78 1.38
CA PRO A 43 -9.60 -1.42 0.26
C PRO A 43 -10.25 -0.04 0.43
N ALA A 44 -10.27 0.54 1.63
CA ALA A 44 -10.82 1.88 1.86
C ALA A 44 -10.00 2.99 1.19
N PHE A 45 -8.70 2.73 0.93
CA PHE A 45 -7.78 3.72 0.37
C PHE A 45 -7.37 3.41 -1.07
N THR A 46 -7.72 2.23 -1.59
CA THR A 46 -7.32 1.83 -2.94
C THR A 46 -8.15 2.49 -4.03
N LYS A 47 -7.48 2.83 -5.14
CA LYS A 47 -8.14 3.21 -6.40
C LYS A 47 -8.50 1.97 -7.25
N ILE A 48 -8.11 0.77 -6.81
CA ILE A 48 -8.43 -0.49 -7.48
C ILE A 48 -9.89 -0.86 -7.23
N LYS A 49 -10.57 -1.41 -8.24
CA LYS A 49 -11.96 -1.89 -8.06
C LYS A 49 -11.98 -3.02 -7.02
N GLN A 50 -12.94 -2.98 -6.10
CA GLN A 50 -13.05 -3.96 -5.00
C GLN A 50 -12.96 -5.42 -5.46
N LYS A 51 -13.66 -5.79 -6.53
CA LYS A 51 -13.62 -7.16 -7.09
C LYS A 51 -12.20 -7.59 -7.49
N ILE A 52 -11.43 -6.67 -8.05
CA ILE A 52 -10.05 -6.93 -8.48
C ILE A 52 -9.16 -7.03 -7.24
N TRP A 53 -9.31 -6.08 -6.30
CA TRP A 53 -8.58 -6.06 -5.04
C TRP A 53 -8.69 -7.39 -4.28
N THR A 54 -9.91 -7.90 -4.11
CA THR A 54 -10.18 -9.16 -3.41
C THR A 54 -9.67 -10.39 -4.17
N SER A 55 -9.53 -10.29 -5.50
CA SER A 55 -9.01 -11.39 -6.34
C SER A 55 -7.49 -11.38 -6.51
N THR A 56 -6.82 -10.26 -6.20
CA THR A 56 -5.36 -10.17 -6.31
C THR A 56 -4.71 -11.08 -5.28
N PRO A 57 -3.84 -12.03 -5.67
CA PRO A 57 -3.10 -12.85 -4.74
C PRO A 57 -2.25 -11.99 -3.79
N PHE A 58 -2.17 -12.38 -2.52
CA PHE A 58 -1.35 -11.73 -1.50
C PHE A 58 0.17 -12.03 -1.65
N THR A 59 0.66 -12.12 -2.88
CA THR A 59 2.10 -12.23 -3.13
C THR A 59 2.71 -10.83 -3.01
N THR A 60 3.48 -10.61 -1.95
CA THR A 60 4.05 -9.33 -1.53
C THR A 60 4.63 -8.53 -2.70
N ASN A 61 5.44 -9.18 -3.55
CA ASN A 61 6.14 -8.48 -4.63
C ASN A 61 5.25 -8.00 -5.79
N THR A 62 4.22 -8.76 -6.15
CA THR A 62 3.35 -8.42 -7.30
C THR A 62 2.20 -7.53 -6.87
N GLY A 63 1.61 -7.84 -5.71
CA GLY A 63 0.58 -7.02 -5.09
C GLY A 63 1.11 -5.62 -4.79
N GLU A 64 2.20 -5.49 -4.04
CA GLU A 64 2.70 -4.16 -3.64
C GLU A 64 3.13 -3.34 -4.86
N SER A 65 3.91 -3.90 -5.79
CA SER A 65 4.40 -3.15 -6.97
C SER A 65 3.28 -2.72 -7.92
N ALA A 66 2.31 -3.61 -8.23
CA ALA A 66 1.19 -3.27 -9.10
C ALA A 66 0.22 -2.29 -8.42
N HIS A 67 0.05 -2.42 -7.09
CA HIS A 67 -0.80 -1.54 -6.31
C HIS A 67 -0.17 -0.15 -6.17
N VAL A 68 1.15 -0.04 -6.02
CA VAL A 68 1.88 1.25 -5.98
C VAL A 68 1.57 2.08 -7.22
N ASN A 69 1.72 1.52 -8.41
CA ASN A 69 1.56 2.29 -9.65
C ASN A 69 0.11 2.76 -9.87
N ILE A 70 -0.87 1.88 -9.62
CA ILE A 70 -2.30 2.21 -9.78
C ILE A 70 -2.76 3.19 -8.69
N ASN A 71 -2.31 3.04 -7.45
CA ASN A 71 -2.74 3.91 -6.35
C ASN A 71 -2.06 5.28 -6.41
N SER A 72 -0.80 5.35 -6.86
CA SER A 72 -0.10 6.62 -7.08
C SER A 72 -0.64 7.36 -8.30
N ASN A 73 -0.67 6.71 -9.48
CA ASN A 73 -0.89 7.42 -10.74
C ASN A 73 -2.25 7.14 -11.39
N GLY A 74 -3.05 6.22 -10.84
CA GLY A 74 -4.30 5.78 -11.45
C GLY A 74 -4.11 4.85 -12.65
N ARG A 75 -5.17 4.63 -13.42
CA ARG A 75 -5.14 3.86 -14.69
C ARG A 75 -4.85 4.70 -15.92
N ASN A 76 -4.56 5.99 -15.73
CA ASN A 76 -4.49 6.97 -16.81
C ASN A 76 -3.05 7.21 -17.30
N LEU A 77 -2.09 6.36 -16.94
CA LEU A 77 -0.81 6.39 -17.64
C LEU A 77 -1.00 5.82 -19.04
N PHE A 78 -0.62 6.60 -20.05
CA PHE A 78 -0.38 6.07 -21.38
C PHE A 78 0.64 4.93 -21.30
N LEU A 79 0.42 3.87 -22.09
CA LEU A 79 1.26 2.68 -22.09
C LEU A 79 2.76 3.01 -22.23
N LEU A 80 3.08 3.96 -23.10
CA LEU A 80 4.46 4.42 -23.30
C LEU A 80 5.06 5.06 -22.04
N ALA A 81 4.29 5.89 -21.33
CA ALA A 81 4.73 6.51 -20.08
C ALA A 81 4.94 5.46 -18.98
N ALA A 82 4.12 4.40 -18.95
CA ALA A 82 4.27 3.31 -18.00
C ALA A 82 5.55 2.51 -18.26
N ILE A 83 5.85 2.20 -19.52
CA ILE A 83 7.08 1.51 -19.93
C ILE A 83 8.31 2.36 -19.62
N ALA A 84 8.28 3.67 -19.91
CA ALA A 84 9.39 4.57 -19.62
C ALA A 84 9.70 4.64 -18.12
N LYS A 85 8.68 4.78 -17.27
CA LYS A 85 8.86 4.77 -15.81
C LYS A 85 9.38 3.44 -15.27
N ALA A 86 8.92 2.31 -15.82
CA ALA A 86 9.43 1.00 -15.43
C ALA A 86 10.92 0.87 -15.77
N LYS A 87 11.31 1.31 -16.98
CA LYS A 87 12.71 1.35 -17.39
C LYS A 87 13.58 2.24 -16.49
N GLU A 88 13.12 3.44 -16.14
CA GLU A 88 13.85 4.33 -15.23
C GLU A 88 14.07 3.68 -13.86
N PHE A 89 13.09 2.93 -13.37
CA PHE A 89 13.22 2.20 -12.12
C PHE A 89 14.23 1.05 -12.22
N ASP A 90 14.19 0.26 -13.30
CA ASP A 90 15.14 -0.84 -13.55
C ASP A 90 16.58 -0.33 -13.69
N ASP A 91 16.79 0.84 -14.30
CA ASP A 91 18.11 1.47 -14.46
C ASP A 91 18.68 2.00 -13.11
N LEU A 92 17.85 2.15 -12.07
CA LEU A 92 18.24 2.62 -10.72
C LEU A 92 18.53 1.47 -9.73
N GLN A 93 18.28 0.22 -10.10
CA GLN A 93 18.57 -0.99 -9.30
C GLN A 93 19.96 -1.54 -9.61
#